data_AF-A0A6F9ZUA4-F1
#
_entry.id   AF-A0A6F9ZUA4-F1
#
_cell.length_a   1.000
_cell.length_b   1.000
_cell.length_c   1.000
_cell.angle_alpha   90.00
_cell.angle_beta   90.00
_cell.angle_gamma   90.00
#
_symmetry.space_group_name_H-M   'P 1'
#
loop_
_entity.id
_entity.type
_entity.pdbx_description
1 polymer ?
#
loop_
_entity_poly.entity_id
_entity_poly.type
_entity_poly.pdbx_seq_one_letter_code
_entity_poly.pdbx_strand_id
1 'polypeptide(L)'
;MGVNLEIIAQAIWLILPAYAANGAAVLVGGGKPIDFGKVWRDGRRILGDGKTWKGLFYGSLIGSIVGFSQAVVGKYLELHGRNILHLDYFEGFPLMIPLVLSLCFGALLGDIVESFFKRRVGKERGED
;
A
#
# COMPACT_ATOMS: atom_id res chain seq x y z
N MET A 1 15.17 -22.92 14.00
CA MET A 1 14.02 -23.04 13.06
C MET A 1 12.86 -22.12 13.44
N GLY A 2 12.61 -21.81 14.72
CA GLY A 2 11.54 -20.89 15.16
C GLY A 2 11.72 -19.41 14.77
N VAL A 3 12.92 -18.85 14.95
CA VAL A 3 13.21 -17.43 14.65
C VAL A 3 12.94 -17.04 13.20
N ASN A 4 13.22 -17.94 12.25
CA ASN A 4 13.00 -17.66 10.82
C ASN A 4 11.51 -17.56 10.48
N LEU A 5 10.66 -18.39 11.11
CA LEU A 5 9.23 -18.38 10.85
C LEU A 5 8.57 -17.12 11.42
N GLU A 6 9.00 -16.71 12.62
CA GLU A 6 8.54 -15.48 13.27
C GLU A 6 8.85 -14.25 12.43
N ILE A 7 10.10 -14.10 11.97
CA ILE A 7 10.51 -12.98 11.12
C ILE A 7 9.69 -12.94 9.83
N ILE A 8 9.46 -14.09 9.18
CA ILE A 8 8.67 -14.16 7.95
C ILE A 8 7.21 -13.76 8.24
N ALA A 9 6.62 -14.27 9.32
CA ALA A 9 5.26 -13.94 9.71
C ALA A 9 5.09 -12.45 10.02
N GLN A 10 6.03 -11.85 10.75
CA GLN A 10 6.07 -10.41 11.03
C GLN A 10 6.22 -9.58 9.75
N ALA A 11 7.13 -9.97 8.84
CA ALA A 11 7.32 -9.25 7.58
C ALA A 11 6.05 -9.26 6.72
N ILE A 12 5.39 -10.42 6.61
CA ILE A 12 4.11 -10.55 5.89
C ILE A 12 3.02 -9.73 6.59
N TRP A 13 2.95 -9.78 7.92
CA TRP A 13 2.00 -8.99 8.69
C TRP A 13 2.20 -7.49 8.48
N LEU A 14 3.45 -6.99 8.56
CA LEU A 14 3.77 -5.57 8.43
C LEU A 14 3.47 -5.03 7.02
N ILE A 15 3.74 -5.80 5.96
CA ILE A 15 3.55 -5.35 4.57
C ILE A 15 2.09 -5.47 4.09
N LEU A 16 1.26 -6.24 4.80
CA LEU A 16 -0.11 -6.55 4.38
C LEU A 16 -0.98 -5.32 4.07
N PRO A 17 -0.97 -4.21 4.86
CA PRO A 17 -1.75 -3.01 4.54
C PRO A 17 -1.35 -2.39 3.20
N ALA A 18 -0.06 -2.37 2.90
CA ALA A 18 0.46 -1.83 1.63
C ALA A 18 0.05 -2.70 0.44
N TYR A 19 0.12 -4.04 0.58
CA TYR A 19 -0.37 -4.96 -0.44
C TYR A 19 -1.88 -4.86 -0.65
N ALA A 20 -2.65 -4.75 0.44
CA ALA A 20 -4.07 -4.49 0.37
C ALA A 20 -4.38 -3.16 -0.33
N ALA A 21 -3.62 -2.10 -0.05
CA ALA A 21 -3.80 -0.80 -0.71
C ALA A 21 -3.56 -0.89 -2.22
N ASN A 22 -2.44 -1.48 -2.64
CA ASN A 22 -2.09 -1.68 -4.04
C ASN A 22 -3.12 -2.57 -4.78
N GLY A 23 -3.47 -3.72 -4.20
CA GLY A 23 -4.46 -4.62 -4.77
C GLY A 23 -5.84 -3.96 -4.89
N ALA A 24 -6.27 -3.26 -3.83
CA ALA A 24 -7.53 -2.53 -3.84
C ALA A 24 -7.55 -1.43 -4.90
N ALA A 25 -6.46 -0.66 -5.06
CA ALA A 25 -6.37 0.38 -6.08
C ALA A 25 -6.54 -0.16 -7.51
N VAL A 26 -6.07 -1.38 -7.78
CA VAL A 26 -6.29 -2.07 -9.06
C VAL A 26 -7.75 -2.48 -9.22
N LEU A 27 -8.35 -3.10 -8.19
CA LEU A 27 -9.73 -3.59 -8.23
C LEU A 27 -10.77 -2.47 -8.35
N VAL A 28 -10.58 -1.39 -7.60
CA VAL A 28 -11.49 -0.22 -7.59
C VAL A 28 -11.08 0.86 -8.60
N GLY A 29 -9.98 0.61 -9.32
CA GLY A 29 -9.33 1.54 -10.23
C GLY A 29 -10.21 1.98 -11.39
N GLY A 30 -9.62 2.76 -12.30
CA GLY A 30 -10.37 3.46 -13.34
C GLY A 30 -10.93 4.80 -12.85
N GLY A 31 -11.78 5.41 -13.67
CA GLY A 31 -12.17 6.82 -13.49
C GLY A 31 -11.06 7.78 -13.94
N LYS A 32 -11.01 8.97 -13.34
CA LYS A 32 -10.14 10.07 -13.80
C LYS A 32 -8.65 9.77 -13.56
N PRO A 33 -7.80 9.74 -14.61
CA PRO A 33 -6.36 9.61 -14.45
C PRO A 33 -5.77 10.78 -13.66
N ILE A 34 -4.77 10.50 -12.82
CA ILE A 34 -4.06 11.50 -12.02
C ILE A 34 -3.33 12.51 -12.90
N ASP A 35 -2.81 12.06 -14.05
CA ASP A 35 -2.11 12.92 -15.01
C ASP A 35 -3.04 13.70 -15.95
N PHE A 36 -4.36 13.51 -15.88
CA PHE A 36 -5.35 14.14 -16.77
C PHE A 36 -5.08 13.92 -18.27
N GLY A 37 -4.39 12.83 -18.65
CA GLY A 37 -4.03 12.60 -20.06
C GLY A 37 -2.82 13.40 -20.53
N LYS A 38 -2.15 14.14 -19.64
CA LYS A 38 -1.01 14.98 -20.01
C LYS A 38 0.17 14.14 -20.50
N VAL A 39 0.88 14.74 -21.45
CA VAL A 39 2.09 14.21 -22.06
C VAL A 39 3.30 15.00 -21.52
N TRP A 40 4.39 14.30 -21.24
CA TRP A 40 5.64 14.89 -20.80
C TRP A 40 6.48 15.35 -22.00
N ARG A 41 7.61 16.02 -21.75
CA ARG A 41 8.48 16.58 -22.81
C ARG A 41 9.07 15.54 -23.76
N ASP A 42 9.04 14.27 -23.37
CA ASP A 42 9.49 13.12 -24.17
C ASP A 42 8.41 12.57 -25.12
N GLY A 43 7.23 13.21 -25.20
CA GLY A 43 6.12 12.76 -26.04
C GLY A 43 5.29 11.62 -25.45
N ARG A 44 5.61 11.15 -24.23
CA ARG A 44 4.90 10.04 -23.57
C ARG A 44 4.01 10.55 -22.42
N ARG A 45 2.99 9.78 -22.06
CA ARG A 45 2.13 10.08 -20.89
C ARG A 45 2.95 10.29 -19.62
N ILE A 46 2.52 11.17 -18.71
CA ILE A 46 3.24 11.38 -17.45
C ILE A 46 3.21 10.11 -16.60
N LEU A 47 2.02 9.52 -16.42
CA LEU A 47 1.79 8.30 -15.63
C LEU A 47 1.09 7.21 -16.45
N GLY A 48 0.05 7.59 -17.21
CA GLY A 48 -0.85 6.67 -17.92
C GLY A 48 -2.16 6.38 -17.16
N ASP A 49 -3.10 5.71 -17.83
CA ASP A 49 -4.49 5.57 -17.34
C ASP A 49 -4.66 4.61 -16.15
N GLY A 50 -3.60 3.91 -15.76
CA GLY A 50 -3.60 3.01 -14.62
C GLY A 50 -3.56 3.72 -13.27
N LYS A 51 -3.16 4.99 -13.22
CA LYS A 51 -3.04 5.76 -11.97
C LYS A 51 -4.19 6.75 -11.87
N THR A 52 -5.19 6.44 -11.05
CA THR A 52 -6.43 7.22 -10.95
C THR A 52 -6.66 7.75 -9.55
N TRP A 53 -7.37 8.89 -9.46
CA TRP A 53 -7.73 9.48 -8.16
C TRP A 53 -8.61 8.55 -7.31
N LYS A 54 -9.51 7.83 -7.98
CA LYS A 54 -10.36 6.82 -7.34
C LYS A 54 -9.51 5.68 -6.76
N GLY A 55 -8.56 5.16 -7.53
CA GLY A 55 -7.64 4.12 -7.07
C GLY A 55 -6.81 4.58 -5.87
N LEU A 56 -6.26 5.80 -5.93
CA LEU A 56 -5.48 6.37 -4.82
C LEU A 56 -6.29 6.48 -3.52
N PHE A 57 -7.51 7.04 -3.60
CA PHE A 57 -8.35 7.24 -2.41
C PHE A 57 -8.86 5.92 -1.83
N TYR A 58 -9.55 5.10 -2.63
CA TYR A 58 -10.15 3.86 -2.14
C TYR A 58 -9.09 2.79 -1.84
N GLY A 59 -7.98 2.76 -2.58
CA GLY A 59 -6.83 1.92 -2.25
C GLY A 59 -6.26 2.27 -0.88
N SER A 60 -5.97 3.56 -0.64
CA SER A 60 -5.46 4.02 0.66
C SER A 60 -6.46 3.70 1.79
N LEU A 61 -7.76 3.93 1.56
CA LEU A 61 -8.80 3.66 2.54
C LEU A 61 -8.88 2.17 2.91
N ILE A 62 -8.93 1.28 1.92
CA ILE A 62 -9.03 -0.17 2.15
C ILE A 62 -7.76 -0.69 2.83
N GLY A 63 -6.58 -0.29 2.37
CA GLY A 63 -5.32 -0.62 3.02
C GLY A 63 -5.28 -0.16 4.48
N SER A 64 -5.78 1.06 4.75
CA SER A 64 -5.82 1.61 6.11
C SER A 64 -6.78 0.84 7.01
N ILE A 65 -7.94 0.42 6.50
CA ILE A 65 -8.88 -0.45 7.23
C ILE A 65 -8.20 -1.77 7.62
N VAL A 66 -7.45 -2.37 6.70
CA VAL A 66 -6.66 -3.58 6.98
C VAL A 66 -5.63 -3.30 8.08
N GLY A 67 -4.82 -2.25 7.95
CA GLY A 67 -3.79 -1.91 8.95
C GLY A 67 -4.35 -1.58 10.33
N PHE A 68 -5.45 -0.84 10.42
CA PHE A 68 -6.10 -0.59 11.71
C PHE A 68 -6.69 -1.86 12.32
N SER A 69 -7.25 -2.76 11.49
CA SER A 69 -7.73 -4.06 11.96
C SER A 69 -6.57 -4.89 12.52
N GLN A 70 -5.41 -4.87 11.86
CA GLN A 70 -4.19 -5.51 12.36
C GLN A 70 -3.71 -4.90 13.67
N ALA A 71 -3.71 -3.58 13.81
CA ALA A 71 -3.36 -2.92 15.06
C ALA A 71 -4.25 -3.37 16.23
N VAL A 72 -5.57 -3.44 16.00
CA VAL A 72 -6.53 -3.91 17.01
C VAL A 72 -6.30 -5.38 17.36
N VAL A 73 -6.14 -6.24 16.37
CA VAL A 73 -5.91 -7.68 16.58
C VAL A 73 -4.58 -7.92 17.31
N GLY A 74 -3.49 -7.30 16.85
CA GLY A 74 -2.16 -7.43 17.47
C GLY A 74 -2.19 -6.97 18.93
N LYS A 75 -2.81 -5.81 19.20
CA LYS A 75 -2.94 -5.31 20.58
C LYS A 75 -3.81 -6.23 21.45
N TYR A 76 -4.90 -6.76 20.90
CA TYR A 76 -5.77 -7.69 21.61
C TYR A 76 -5.02 -8.97 22.01
N LEU A 77 -4.26 -9.56 21.09
CA LEU A 77 -3.48 -10.77 21.35
C LEU A 77 -2.39 -10.52 22.40
N GLU A 78 -1.71 -9.38 22.34
CA GLU A 78 -0.69 -8.97 23.31
C GLU A 78 -1.28 -8.89 24.72
N LEU A 79 -2.42 -8.21 24.88
CA LEU A 79 -3.09 -8.03 26.17
C LEU A 79 -3.53 -9.35 26.83
N HIS A 80 -3.80 -10.39 26.03
CA HIS A 80 -4.22 -11.70 26.53
C HIS A 80 -3.06 -12.70 26.64
N GLY A 81 -1.81 -12.28 26.41
CA GLY A 81 -0.63 -13.16 26.44
C GLY A 81 -0.65 -14.23 25.34
N ARG A 82 -1.37 -13.98 24.23
CA ARG A 82 -1.52 -14.91 23.10
C ARG A 82 -0.72 -14.48 21.86
N ASN A 83 0.09 -13.43 21.97
CA ASN A 83 0.90 -12.93 20.86
C ASN A 83 2.21 -13.71 20.68
N ILE A 84 2.09 -15.01 20.39
CA ILE A 84 3.23 -15.95 20.30
C ILE A 84 4.18 -15.58 19.14
N LEU A 85 3.65 -14.96 18.09
CA LEU A 85 4.40 -14.54 16.91
C LEU A 85 4.85 -13.07 16.96
N HIS A 86 4.66 -12.40 18.09
CA HIS A 86 5.02 -10.99 18.28
C HIS A 86 4.51 -10.11 17.12
N LEU A 87 3.24 -10.30 16.73
CA LEU A 87 2.61 -9.54 15.66
C LEU A 87 2.54 -8.07 16.06
N ASP A 88 3.11 -7.22 15.22
CA ASP A 88 3.18 -5.78 15.44
C ASP A 88 1.77 -5.15 15.43
N TYR A 89 1.60 -4.11 16.25
CA TYR A 89 0.35 -3.34 16.34
C TYR A 89 0.57 -1.84 16.03
N PHE A 90 1.61 -1.52 15.28
CA PHE A 90 2.00 -0.19 14.82
C PHE A 90 2.14 0.82 15.96
N GLU A 91 2.87 0.45 17.01
CA GLU A 91 3.05 1.25 18.25
C GLU A 91 1.75 1.57 19.03
N GLY A 92 0.58 1.16 18.52
CA GLY A 92 -0.72 1.40 19.13
C GLY A 92 -1.20 2.84 19.01
N PHE A 93 -2.36 3.14 19.60
CA PHE A 93 -2.92 4.49 19.57
C PHE A 93 -2.09 5.44 20.45
N PRO A 94 -1.73 6.65 19.97
CA PRO A 94 -2.16 7.27 18.72
C PRO A 94 -1.25 7.04 17.50
N LEU A 95 -0.04 6.51 17.68
CA LEU A 95 0.98 6.38 16.64
C LEU A 95 0.60 5.46 15.46
N MET A 96 -0.28 4.50 15.68
CA MET A 96 -0.80 3.64 14.61
C MET A 96 -1.47 4.45 13.48
N ILE A 97 -2.02 5.64 13.78
CA ILE A 97 -2.70 6.48 12.79
C ILE A 97 -1.73 6.96 11.71
N PRO A 98 -0.70 7.77 12.04
CA PRO A 98 0.26 8.20 11.02
C PRO A 98 0.99 7.01 10.40
N LEU A 99 1.33 5.96 11.16
CA LEU A 99 2.07 4.81 10.62
C LEU A 99 1.28 4.04 9.55
N VAL A 100 0.04 3.66 9.85
CA VAL A 100 -0.82 2.91 8.91
C VAL A 100 -1.17 3.76 7.69
N LEU A 101 -1.53 5.03 7.90
CA LEU A 101 -1.87 5.94 6.80
C LEU A 101 -0.65 6.18 5.89
N SER A 102 0.53 6.44 6.47
CA SER A 102 1.77 6.62 5.72
C SER A 102 2.18 5.36 4.96
N LEU A 103 2.01 4.17 5.54
CA LEU A 103 2.30 2.91 4.87
C LEU A 103 1.42 2.71 3.63
N CYS A 104 0.10 2.88 3.77
CA CYS A 104 -0.85 2.63 2.69
C CYS A 104 -0.76 3.69 1.59
N PHE A 105 -0.68 4.97 1.98
CA PHE A 105 -0.51 6.06 1.02
C PHE A 105 0.86 6.03 0.36
N GLY A 106 1.91 5.73 1.12
CA GLY A 106 3.28 5.60 0.64
C GLY A 106 3.44 4.48 -0.38
N ALA A 107 2.76 3.34 -0.19
CA ALA A 107 2.75 2.25 -1.16
C ALA A 107 2.19 2.69 -2.52
N LEU A 108 1.06 3.39 -2.53
CA LEU A 108 0.43 3.88 -3.76
C LEU A 108 1.19 5.04 -4.39
N LEU A 109 1.83 5.90 -3.58
CA LEU A 109 2.76 6.91 -4.08
C LEU A 109 3.98 6.27 -4.76
N GLY A 110 4.55 5.24 -4.15
CA GLY A 110 5.65 4.47 -4.73
C GLY A 110 5.26 3.89 -6.09
N ASP A 111 4.07 3.31 -6.20
CA ASP A 111 3.52 2.77 -7.44
C ASP A 111 3.25 3.86 -8.51
N ILE A 112 2.84 5.07 -8.10
CA ILE A 112 2.73 6.24 -9.00
C ILE A 112 4.11 6.66 -9.51
N VAL A 113 5.11 6.74 -8.62
CA VAL A 113 6.49 7.11 -8.97
C VAL A 113 7.09 6.07 -9.91
N GLU A 114 6.90 4.77 -9.64
CA GLU A 114 7.33 3.68 -10.52
C GLU A 114 6.72 3.85 -11.92
N SER A 115 5.43 4.14 -11.99
CA SER A 115 4.75 4.35 -13.28
C SER A 115 5.27 5.55 -14.04
N PHE A 116 5.64 6.64 -13.36
CA PHE A 116 6.35 7.75 -14.00
C PHE A 116 7.63 7.26 -14.69
N PHE A 117 8.49 6.52 -13.97
CA PHE A 117 9.75 6.01 -14.53
C PHE A 117 9.53 4.99 -15.66
N LYS A 118 8.52 4.11 -15.54
CA LYS A 118 8.12 3.19 -16.62
C LYS A 118 7.80 3.95 -17.91
N ARG A 119 7.09 5.09 -17.84
CA ARG A 119 6.85 5.94 -19.02
C ARG A 119 8.14 6.57 -19.56
N ARG A 120 9.08 6.97 -18.70
CA ARG A 120 10.36 7.58 -19.13
C ARG A 120 11.25 6.60 -19.90
N VAL A 121 11.20 5.30 -19.57
CA VAL A 121 11.94 4.26 -20.32
C VAL A 121 11.17 3.72 -21.54
N GLY A 122 9.94 4.17 -21.75
CA GLY A 122 9.16 3.84 -22.96
C GLY A 122 8.28 2.62 -22.84
N LYS A 123 8.12 2.06 -21.64
CA LYS A 123 7.19 0.97 -21.38
C LYS A 123 5.76 1.50 -21.41
N GLU A 124 4.89 0.87 -22.17
CA GLU A 124 3.46 1.11 -22.15
C GLU A 124 2.82 0.51 -20.89
N ARG A 125 1.51 0.77 -20.71
CA ARG A 125 0.78 0.22 -19.57
C ARG A 125 0.65 -1.30 -19.74
N GLY A 126 1.08 -2.06 -18.74
CA GLY A 126 1.01 -3.52 -18.74
C GLY A 126 2.25 -4.20 -19.32
N GLU A 127 3.24 -3.42 -19.76
CA GLU A 127 4.56 -3.93 -20.10
C GLU A 127 5.46 -3.91 -18.86
N ASP A 128 6.05 -5.08 -18.55
CA ASP A 128 6.92 -5.28 -17.39
C ASP A 128 8.41 -5.05 -17.69
#